data_AF-W7JQX3-F1
#
_entry.id   AF-W7JQX3-F1
#
_cell.length_a   1.000
_cell.length_b   1.000
_cell.length_c   1.000
_cell.angle_alpha   90.00
_cell.angle_beta   90.00
_cell.angle_gamma   90.00
#
_symmetry.space_group_name_H-M   'P 1'
#
loop_
_entity.id
_entity.type
_entity.pdbx_description
1 polymer ?
#
loop_
_entity_poly.entity_id
_entity_poly.type
_entity_poly.pdbx_seq_one_letter_code
_entity_poly.pdbx_strand_id
1 'polypeptide(L)'
;MKSVKGTFDRQTSQRFEEYDERMKGKRQKRKEERDKNIQEIIEKDRMDKSLAEKVEKCCLICGCGLGGVAASVGLIGGLTVNELKKAAMVVAIAGAQKSGALAGEVARIPAAIEAVISGIEREFGVSTDGVQGLKSLFTANTYNDVTMIARAINSEYNASSCLIGRSATDNSICPWVMTKQGAAPRIQGKAVSTYEVIETAVKSIVSDAPKAAETAVETATKEFIKASTDAVESTYASCQIAIIASVVAILIIVLVMIIIYLILRYRRKKKMKKKAQYTKLLNE
;
A
#
# COMPACT_ATOMS: atom_id res chain seq x y z
N MET A 1 101.00 33.65 -49.87
CA MET A 1 99.52 33.60 -49.91
C MET A 1 98.95 32.25 -50.40
N LYS A 2 99.53 31.59 -51.42
CA LYS A 2 99.02 30.29 -51.93
C LYS A 2 99.09 29.12 -50.92
N SER A 3 100.13 29.03 -50.09
CA SER A 3 100.29 27.97 -49.09
C SER A 3 99.27 28.03 -47.95
N VAL A 4 98.92 29.24 -47.50
CA VAL A 4 97.91 29.46 -46.44
C VAL A 4 96.51 29.07 -46.92
N LYS A 5 96.15 29.41 -48.16
CA LYS A 5 94.86 29.04 -48.77
C LYS A 5 94.68 27.52 -48.85
N GLY A 6 95.69 26.79 -49.33
CA GLY A 6 95.64 25.32 -49.39
C GLY A 6 95.56 24.64 -48.02
N THR A 7 96.10 25.26 -46.97
CA THR A 7 96.02 24.75 -45.60
C THR A 7 94.62 24.96 -45.00
N PHE A 8 94.01 26.12 -45.29
CA PHE A 8 92.64 26.44 -44.88
C PHE A 8 91.62 25.54 -45.58
N ASP A 9 91.74 25.35 -46.90
CA ASP A 9 90.84 24.45 -47.66
C ASP A 9 90.91 23.01 -47.14
N ARG A 10 92.12 22.51 -46.83
CA ARG A 10 92.32 21.16 -46.28
C ARG A 10 91.72 21.00 -44.88
N GLN A 11 91.93 21.96 -43.98
CA GLN A 11 91.31 21.94 -42.65
C GLN A 11 89.79 22.07 -42.70
N THR A 12 89.28 22.88 -43.64
CA THR A 12 87.84 23.05 -43.82
C THR A 12 87.20 21.77 -44.33
N SER A 13 87.83 21.07 -45.29
CA SER A 13 87.37 19.77 -45.79
C SER A 13 87.31 18.70 -44.70
N GLN A 14 88.34 18.61 -43.84
CA GLN A 14 88.33 17.65 -42.71
C GLN A 14 87.22 17.95 -41.70
N ARG A 15 86.95 19.22 -41.41
CA ARG A 15 85.84 19.60 -40.52
C ARG A 15 84.48 19.26 -41.13
N PHE A 16 84.32 19.39 -42.45
CA PHE A 16 83.09 18.98 -43.13
C PHE A 16 82.88 17.47 -43.06
N GLU A 17 83.92 16.66 -43.30
CA GLU A 17 83.85 15.20 -43.14
C GLU A 17 83.53 14.78 -41.70
N GLU A 18 84.20 15.37 -40.70
CA GLU A 18 83.90 15.11 -39.28
C GLU A 18 82.50 15.59 -38.85
N TYR A 19 81.98 16.64 -39.48
CA TYR A 19 80.62 17.11 -39.24
C TYR A 19 79.60 16.17 -39.87
N ASP A 20 79.84 15.70 -41.09
CA ASP A 20 78.98 14.74 -41.78
C ASP A 20 78.94 13.39 -41.06
N GLU A 21 80.09 12.88 -40.60
CA GLU A 21 80.13 11.64 -39.82
C GLU A 21 79.40 11.77 -38.47
N ARG A 22 79.56 12.90 -37.76
CA ARG A 22 78.75 13.17 -36.56
C ARG A 22 77.27 13.32 -36.87
N MET A 23 76.92 13.91 -38.01
CA MET A 23 75.53 14.09 -38.43
C MET A 23 74.89 12.76 -38.82
N LYS A 24 75.62 11.85 -39.46
CA LYS A 24 75.18 10.47 -39.71
C LYS A 24 74.87 9.75 -38.40
N GLY A 25 75.79 9.78 -37.44
CA GLY A 25 75.59 9.14 -36.13
C GLY A 25 74.40 9.71 -35.35
N LYS A 26 74.21 11.04 -35.35
CA LYS A 26 73.05 11.68 -34.70
C LYS A 26 71.73 11.35 -35.40
N ARG A 27 71.71 11.28 -36.74
CA ARG A 27 70.53 10.89 -37.52
C ARG A 27 70.14 9.43 -37.26
N GLN A 28 71.13 8.55 -37.17
CA GLN A 28 70.90 7.13 -36.91
C GLN A 28 70.34 6.90 -35.49
N LYS A 29 70.93 7.51 -34.46
CA LYS A 29 70.39 7.47 -33.09
C LYS A 29 68.93 7.94 -33.01
N ARG A 30 68.58 9.05 -33.67
CA ARG A 30 67.20 9.55 -33.69
C ARG A 30 66.24 8.67 -34.50
N LYS A 31 66.73 7.88 -35.45
CA LYS A 31 65.93 6.91 -36.19
C LYS A 31 65.62 5.70 -35.30
N GLU A 32 66.66 5.13 -34.67
CA GLU A 32 66.53 4.00 -33.73
C GLU A 32 65.63 4.35 -32.53
N GLU A 33 65.78 5.54 -31.96
CA GLU A 33 64.94 6.00 -30.85
C GLU A 33 63.47 6.16 -31.26
N ARG A 34 63.22 6.63 -32.50
CA ARG A 34 61.86 6.72 -33.05
C ARG A 34 61.25 5.34 -33.26
N ASP A 35 62.01 4.42 -33.86
CA ASP A 35 61.54 3.08 -34.19
C ASP A 35 61.23 2.29 -32.91
N LYS A 36 62.06 2.46 -31.87
CA LYS A 36 61.83 1.89 -30.53
C LYS A 36 60.54 2.43 -29.88
N ASN A 37 60.34 3.75 -29.92
CA ASN A 37 59.12 4.37 -29.38
C ASN A 37 57.86 3.94 -30.16
N ILE A 38 57.96 3.75 -31.48
CA ILE A 38 56.86 3.26 -32.32
C ILE A 38 56.51 1.81 -31.95
N GLN A 39 57.51 0.94 -31.80
CA GLN A 39 57.30 -0.46 -31.37
C GLN A 39 56.60 -0.54 -30.01
N GLU A 40 57.05 0.25 -29.04
CA GLU A 40 56.43 0.26 -27.70
C GLU A 40 54.96 0.71 -27.75
N ILE A 41 54.62 1.71 -28.57
CA ILE A 41 53.24 2.18 -28.76
C ILE A 41 52.38 1.09 -29.41
N ILE A 42 52.90 0.36 -30.40
CA ILE A 42 52.18 -0.73 -31.08
C ILE A 42 51.91 -1.89 -30.12
N GLU A 43 52.90 -2.29 -29.32
CA GLU A 43 52.73 -3.37 -28.33
C GLU A 43 51.67 -3.00 -27.28
N LYS A 44 51.70 -1.75 -26.77
CA LYS A 44 50.73 -1.26 -25.80
C LYS A 44 49.31 -1.23 -26.38
N ASP A 45 49.15 -0.80 -27.63
CA ASP A 45 47.85 -0.80 -28.33
C ASP A 45 47.31 -2.22 -28.55
N ARG A 46 48.19 -3.20 -28.83
CA ARG A 46 47.82 -4.61 -28.99
C ARG A 46 47.32 -5.21 -27.67
N MET A 47 47.98 -4.89 -26.56
CA MET A 47 47.58 -5.33 -25.22
C MET A 47 46.22 -4.75 -24.83
N ASP A 48 46.03 -3.44 -24.98
CA ASP A 48 44.76 -2.75 -24.71
C ASP A 48 43.60 -3.33 -25.53
N LYS A 49 43.84 -3.67 -26.80
CA LYS A 49 42.84 -4.28 -27.68
C LYS A 49 42.46 -5.69 -27.22
N SER A 50 43.44 -6.49 -26.79
CA SER A 50 43.19 -7.86 -26.30
C SER A 50 42.44 -7.87 -24.95
N LEU A 51 42.76 -6.94 -24.05
CA LEU A 51 42.08 -6.80 -22.76
C LEU A 51 40.65 -6.33 -22.96
N ALA A 52 40.42 -5.37 -23.88
CA ALA A 52 39.08 -4.90 -24.20
C ALA A 52 38.21 -6.02 -24.81
N GLU A 53 38.73 -6.80 -25.76
CA GLU A 53 38.01 -7.94 -26.34
C GLU A 53 37.68 -9.00 -25.28
N LYS A 54 38.61 -9.32 -24.38
CA LYS A 54 38.37 -10.27 -23.29
C LYS A 54 37.29 -9.78 -22.32
N VAL A 55 37.34 -8.52 -21.90
CA VAL A 55 36.33 -7.92 -21.02
C VAL A 55 34.97 -7.88 -21.71
N GLU A 56 34.92 -7.58 -23.02
CA GLU A 56 33.68 -7.54 -23.78
C GLU A 56 33.07 -8.94 -23.97
N LYS A 57 33.90 -9.96 -24.23
CA LYS A 57 33.48 -11.37 -24.29
C LYS A 57 32.99 -11.87 -22.92
N CYS A 58 33.70 -11.50 -21.85
CA CYS A 58 33.32 -11.82 -20.47
C CYS A 58 32.01 -11.13 -20.05
N CYS A 59 31.81 -9.85 -20.42
CA CYS A 59 30.56 -9.13 -20.17
C CYS A 59 29.38 -9.67 -20.99
N LEU A 60 29.59 -10.08 -22.24
CA LEU A 60 28.54 -10.71 -23.06
C LEU A 60 28.14 -12.09 -22.53
N ILE A 61 29.11 -12.89 -22.08
CA ILE A 61 28.85 -14.21 -21.48
C ILE A 61 28.17 -14.05 -20.10
N CYS A 62 28.60 -13.09 -19.29
CA CYS A 62 27.99 -12.81 -17.98
C CYS A 62 26.61 -12.13 -18.11
N GLY A 63 26.41 -11.30 -19.13
CA GLY A 63 25.14 -10.67 -19.46
C GLY A 63 24.06 -11.67 -19.91
N CYS A 64 24.44 -12.73 -20.62
CA CYS A 64 23.54 -13.85 -20.92
C CYS A 64 23.14 -14.64 -19.65
N GLY A 65 24.01 -14.69 -18.63
CA GLY A 65 23.68 -15.28 -17.31
C GLY A 65 22.72 -14.41 -16.49
N LEU A 66 22.88 -13.09 -16.55
CA LEU A 66 21.98 -12.12 -15.89
C LEU A 66 20.56 -12.09 -16.52
N GLY A 67 20.42 -12.43 -17.79
CA GLY A 67 19.12 -12.66 -18.43
C GLY A 67 18.31 -13.80 -17.80
N GLY A 68 18.99 -14.81 -17.24
CA GLY A 68 18.35 -15.91 -16.51
C GLY A 68 17.95 -15.55 -15.07
N VAL A 69 18.68 -14.63 -14.43
CA VAL A 69 18.38 -14.19 -13.05
C VAL A 69 17.20 -13.20 -13.01
N ALA A 70 16.97 -12.43 -14.07
CA ALA A 70 15.78 -11.60 -14.17
C ALA A 70 14.48 -12.44 -14.22
N ALA A 71 14.52 -13.62 -14.85
CA ALA A 71 13.39 -14.53 -14.90
C ALA A 71 13.10 -15.21 -13.54
N SER A 72 14.14 -15.55 -12.77
CA SER A 72 13.97 -16.21 -11.47
C SER A 72 13.56 -15.26 -10.35
N VAL A 73 14.02 -14.01 -10.33
CA VAL A 73 13.62 -13.03 -9.31
C VAL A 73 12.16 -12.57 -9.51
N GLY A 74 11.69 -12.48 -10.77
CA GLY A 74 10.30 -12.12 -11.08
C GLY A 74 9.28 -13.22 -10.76
N LEU A 75 9.60 -14.49 -11.05
CA LEU A 75 8.67 -15.62 -10.84
C LEU A 75 8.66 -16.15 -9.40
N ILE A 76 9.81 -16.21 -8.73
CA ILE A 76 9.91 -16.78 -7.38
C ILE A 76 9.45 -15.76 -6.32
N GLY A 77 9.70 -14.47 -6.55
CA GLY A 77 9.24 -13.39 -5.66
C GLY A 77 7.72 -13.20 -5.68
N GLY A 78 7.08 -13.27 -6.85
CA GLY A 78 5.63 -13.07 -6.98
C GLY A 78 4.78 -14.15 -6.32
N LEU A 79 5.20 -15.42 -6.43
CA LEU A 79 4.45 -16.55 -5.86
C LEU A 79 4.54 -16.61 -4.32
N THR A 80 5.73 -16.36 -3.77
CA THR A 80 5.96 -16.40 -2.32
C THR A 80 5.30 -15.23 -1.58
N VAL A 81 5.32 -14.03 -2.18
CA VAL A 81 4.68 -12.84 -1.60
C VAL A 81 3.15 -12.96 -1.62
N ASN A 82 2.57 -13.57 -2.65
CA ASN A 82 1.11 -13.74 -2.73
C ASN A 82 0.55 -14.72 -1.69
N GLU A 83 1.27 -15.80 -1.37
CA GLU A 83 0.87 -16.72 -0.31
C GLU A 83 1.05 -16.08 1.08
N LEU A 84 2.14 -15.34 1.31
CA LEU A 84 2.32 -14.56 2.53
C LEU A 84 1.23 -13.47 2.70
N LYS A 85 0.82 -12.83 1.60
CA LYS A 85 -0.29 -11.86 1.59
C LYS A 85 -1.60 -12.51 2.02
N LYS A 86 -1.94 -13.69 1.50
CA LYS A 86 -3.14 -14.44 1.90
C LYS A 86 -3.09 -14.79 3.40
N ALA A 87 -1.95 -15.29 3.87
CA ALA A 87 -1.77 -15.63 5.27
C ALA A 87 -1.92 -14.41 6.20
N ALA A 88 -1.30 -13.27 5.84
CA ALA A 88 -1.44 -12.03 6.59
C ALA A 88 -2.88 -11.51 6.60
N MET A 89 -3.60 -11.62 5.49
CA MET A 89 -5.01 -11.22 5.40
C MET A 89 -5.92 -12.11 6.26
N VAL A 90 -5.67 -13.42 6.30
CA VAL A 90 -6.39 -14.35 7.19
C VAL A 90 -6.17 -13.99 8.66
N VAL A 91 -4.94 -13.67 9.05
CA VAL A 91 -4.63 -13.24 10.43
C VAL A 91 -5.31 -11.91 10.75
N ALA A 92 -5.31 -10.95 9.82
CA ALA A 92 -5.99 -9.67 9.99
C ALA A 92 -7.51 -9.82 10.15
N ILE A 93 -8.15 -10.69 9.34
CA ILE A 93 -9.58 -11.01 9.45
C ILE A 93 -9.89 -11.65 10.81
N ALA A 94 -9.07 -12.60 11.26
CA ALA A 94 -9.26 -13.24 12.57
C ALA A 94 -9.12 -12.24 13.74
N GLY A 95 -8.19 -11.27 13.63
CA GLY A 95 -8.08 -10.16 14.58
C GLY A 95 -9.29 -9.23 14.53
N ALA A 96 -9.75 -8.87 13.33
CA ALA A 96 -10.91 -8.01 13.12
C ALA A 96 -12.22 -8.66 13.59
N GLN A 97 -12.38 -9.98 13.48
CA GLN A 97 -13.53 -10.70 14.02
C GLN A 97 -13.59 -10.63 15.56
N LYS A 98 -12.44 -10.73 16.25
CA LYS A 98 -12.39 -10.60 17.71
C LYS A 98 -12.77 -9.20 18.18
N SER A 99 -12.21 -8.17 17.55
CA SER A 99 -12.53 -6.78 17.86
C SER A 99 -13.93 -6.38 17.40
N GLY A 100 -14.39 -6.92 16.27
CA GLY A 100 -15.74 -6.75 15.76
C GLY A 100 -16.80 -7.34 16.68
N ALA A 101 -16.55 -8.52 17.27
CA ALA A 101 -17.44 -9.11 18.27
C ALA A 101 -17.59 -8.22 19.51
N LEU A 102 -16.50 -7.59 19.98
CA LEU A 102 -16.55 -6.62 21.07
C LEU A 102 -17.35 -5.37 20.69
N ALA A 103 -17.14 -4.84 19.47
CA ALA A 103 -17.90 -3.70 18.96
C ALA A 103 -19.40 -4.02 18.80
N GLY A 104 -19.72 -5.23 18.34
CA GLY A 104 -21.08 -5.75 18.26
C GLY A 104 -21.74 -5.83 19.64
N GLU A 105 -21.04 -6.34 20.65
CA GLU A 105 -21.57 -6.43 22.02
C GLU A 105 -21.81 -5.04 22.63
N VAL A 106 -20.95 -4.05 22.34
CA VAL A 106 -21.16 -2.65 22.75
C VAL A 106 -22.42 -2.06 22.09
N ALA A 107 -22.71 -2.41 20.83
CA ALA A 107 -23.89 -1.94 20.10
C ALA A 107 -25.20 -2.66 20.50
N ARG A 108 -25.11 -3.82 21.18
CA ARG A 108 -26.24 -4.69 21.50
C ARG A 108 -27.27 -4.04 22.43
N ILE A 109 -26.81 -3.56 23.58
CA ILE A 109 -27.66 -2.96 24.62
C ILE A 109 -28.36 -1.68 24.14
N PRO A 110 -27.66 -0.69 23.53
CA PRO A 110 -28.32 0.52 23.05
C PRO A 110 -29.36 0.23 21.97
N ALA A 111 -29.09 -0.72 21.04
CA ALA A 111 -30.06 -1.11 20.02
C ALA A 111 -31.29 -1.82 20.62
N ALA A 112 -31.09 -2.66 21.64
CA ALA A 112 -32.20 -3.30 22.35
C ALA A 112 -33.09 -2.25 23.04
N ILE A 113 -32.48 -1.25 23.69
CA ILE A 113 -33.17 -0.13 24.32
C ILE A 113 -33.96 0.67 23.29
N GLU A 114 -33.34 1.05 22.18
CA GLU A 114 -33.98 1.81 21.09
C GLU A 114 -35.16 1.05 20.48
N ALA A 115 -35.04 -0.27 20.33
CA ALA A 115 -36.12 -1.11 19.84
C ALA A 115 -37.30 -1.20 20.81
N VAL A 116 -37.03 -1.27 22.13
CA VAL A 116 -38.09 -1.22 23.15
C VAL A 116 -38.79 0.14 23.13
N ILE A 117 -38.04 1.23 23.08
CA ILE A 117 -38.59 2.59 23.00
C ILE A 117 -39.46 2.72 21.75
N SER A 118 -38.92 2.44 20.57
CA SER A 118 -39.64 2.53 19.30
C SER A 118 -40.88 1.63 19.28
N GLY A 119 -40.80 0.45 19.89
CA GLY A 119 -41.92 -0.47 20.03
C GLY A 119 -43.04 0.09 20.90
N ILE A 120 -42.69 0.76 22.01
CA ILE A 120 -43.64 1.43 22.90
C ILE A 120 -44.30 2.60 22.18
N GLU A 121 -43.52 3.46 21.51
CA GLU A 121 -44.08 4.61 20.81
C GLU A 121 -45.04 4.20 19.69
N ARG A 122 -44.69 3.14 18.95
CA ARG A 122 -45.53 2.61 17.87
C ARG A 122 -46.80 1.91 18.37
N GLU A 123 -46.68 1.06 19.38
CA GLU A 123 -47.83 0.29 19.88
C GLU A 123 -48.80 1.18 20.66
N PHE A 124 -48.29 2.03 21.55
CA PHE A 124 -49.11 2.85 22.44
C PHE A 124 -49.45 4.23 21.88
N GLY A 125 -48.76 4.69 20.83
CA GLY A 125 -48.99 6.02 20.22
C GLY A 125 -48.55 7.18 21.11
N VAL A 126 -47.59 6.93 22.00
CA VAL A 126 -47.09 7.91 22.99
C VAL A 126 -45.65 8.31 22.66
N SER A 127 -45.24 9.52 23.03
CA SER A 127 -43.84 9.94 22.92
C SER A 127 -43.12 9.67 24.24
N THR A 128 -42.04 8.88 24.20
CA THR A 128 -41.21 8.62 25.39
C THR A 128 -40.19 9.73 25.65
N ASP A 129 -39.86 10.52 24.63
CA ASP A 129 -38.88 11.61 24.69
C ASP A 129 -39.28 12.79 25.59
N GLY A 130 -40.58 13.01 25.78
CA GLY A 130 -41.12 14.10 26.60
C GLY A 130 -41.26 13.77 28.09
N VAL A 131 -41.12 12.49 28.47
CA VAL A 131 -41.39 12.01 29.83
C VAL A 131 -40.10 11.52 30.47
N GLN A 132 -39.51 12.39 31.30
CA GLN A 132 -38.23 12.14 31.97
C GLN A 132 -38.24 10.86 32.83
N GLY A 133 -39.41 10.48 33.36
CA GLY A 133 -39.61 9.24 34.12
C GLY A 133 -39.39 7.98 33.28
N LEU A 134 -39.97 7.90 32.08
CA LEU A 134 -39.84 6.76 31.17
C LEU A 134 -38.41 6.62 30.63
N LYS A 135 -37.77 7.73 30.25
CA LYS A 135 -36.39 7.73 29.74
C LYS A 135 -35.39 7.15 30.74
N SER A 136 -35.59 7.39 32.04
CA SER A 136 -34.71 6.90 33.11
C SER A 136 -34.78 5.38 33.32
N LEU A 137 -35.85 4.73 32.85
CA LEU A 137 -36.07 3.29 33.00
C LEU A 137 -35.39 2.46 31.92
N PHE A 138 -34.99 3.08 30.80
CA PHE A 138 -34.32 2.37 29.72
C PHE A 138 -32.81 2.37 29.92
N THR A 139 -32.35 1.58 30.89
CA THR A 139 -30.93 1.31 31.14
C THR A 139 -30.61 -0.15 30.87
N ALA A 140 -29.32 -0.49 30.80
CA ALA A 140 -28.82 -1.84 30.53
C ALA A 140 -29.44 -2.94 31.40
N ASN A 141 -29.87 -2.62 32.62
CA ASN A 141 -30.39 -3.61 33.57
C ASN A 141 -31.92 -3.61 33.70
N THR A 142 -32.61 -2.62 33.13
CA THR A 142 -34.03 -2.35 33.41
C THR A 142 -34.89 -2.31 32.15
N TYR A 143 -34.28 -2.25 30.95
CA TYR A 143 -35.00 -2.21 29.68
C TYR A 143 -35.82 -3.48 29.37
N ASN A 144 -35.53 -4.58 30.04
CA ASN A 144 -36.22 -5.87 29.90
C ASN A 144 -37.20 -6.18 31.04
N ASP A 145 -37.32 -5.29 32.03
CA ASP A 145 -38.27 -5.45 33.14
C ASP A 145 -39.66 -5.01 32.71
N VAL A 146 -40.42 -5.98 32.19
CA VAL A 146 -41.80 -5.81 31.72
C VAL A 146 -42.69 -5.16 32.77
N THR A 147 -42.55 -5.56 34.04
CA THR A 147 -43.41 -5.09 35.13
C THR A 147 -43.09 -3.64 35.50
N MET A 148 -41.81 -3.25 35.54
CA MET A 148 -41.41 -1.85 35.75
C MET A 148 -41.90 -0.95 34.63
N ILE A 149 -41.69 -1.36 33.37
CA ILE A 149 -42.10 -0.58 32.20
C ILE A 149 -43.63 -0.44 32.16
N ALA A 150 -44.37 -1.54 32.34
CA ALA A 150 -45.83 -1.50 32.36
C ALA A 150 -46.39 -0.62 33.48
N ARG A 151 -45.80 -0.69 34.68
CA ARG A 151 -46.19 0.16 35.82
C ARG A 151 -45.93 1.64 35.55
N ALA A 152 -44.78 1.97 34.97
CA ALA A 152 -44.42 3.34 34.63
C ALA A 152 -45.38 3.92 33.58
N ILE A 153 -45.65 3.18 32.50
CA ILE A 153 -46.62 3.58 31.47
C ILE A 153 -48.01 3.79 32.08
N ASN A 154 -48.47 2.83 32.91
CA ASN A 154 -49.79 2.92 33.54
C ASN A 154 -49.91 4.10 34.51
N SER A 155 -48.82 4.46 35.21
CA SER A 155 -48.77 5.57 36.16
C SER A 155 -48.67 6.93 35.46
N GLU A 156 -47.76 7.07 34.48
CA GLU A 156 -47.51 8.33 33.78
C GLU A 156 -48.72 8.77 32.94
N TYR A 157 -49.32 7.83 32.21
CA TYR A 157 -50.48 8.14 31.36
C TYR A 157 -51.83 7.90 32.04
N ASN A 158 -51.83 7.54 33.32
CA ASN A 158 -53.05 7.21 34.09
C ASN A 158 -54.04 6.37 33.29
N ALA A 159 -53.60 5.25 32.71
CA ALA A 159 -54.36 4.53 31.69
C ALA A 159 -55.76 4.08 32.16
N SER A 160 -55.96 3.92 33.47
CA SER A 160 -57.27 3.66 34.09
C SER A 160 -58.30 4.79 33.92
N SER A 161 -57.88 6.06 33.82
CA SER A 161 -58.81 7.18 33.65
C SER A 161 -59.42 7.25 32.24
N CYS A 162 -58.78 6.62 31.24
CA CYS A 162 -59.27 6.54 29.86
C CYS A 162 -60.67 5.91 29.75
N LEU A 163 -61.06 5.05 30.69
CA LEU A 163 -62.35 4.33 30.67
C LEU A 163 -63.46 5.05 31.45
N ILE A 164 -63.08 5.95 32.36
CA ILE A 164 -64.00 6.60 33.33
C ILE A 164 -64.37 8.01 32.86
N GLY A 165 -63.83 8.47 31.71
CA GLY A 165 -64.12 9.79 31.15
C GLY A 165 -63.57 10.96 31.98
N ARG A 166 -62.59 10.68 32.86
CA ARG A 166 -61.87 11.71 33.61
C ARG A 166 -60.74 12.27 32.75
N SER A 167 -60.68 13.60 32.65
CA SER A 167 -59.64 14.31 31.90
C SER A 167 -58.27 14.10 32.57
N ALA A 168 -57.42 13.27 31.97
CA ALA A 168 -56.00 13.25 32.29
C ALA A 168 -55.26 14.36 31.51
N THR A 169 -54.10 14.77 32.01
CA THR A 169 -53.23 15.79 31.42
C THR A 169 -52.61 15.33 30.09
N ASP A 170 -52.46 14.02 29.88
CA ASP A 170 -52.05 13.41 28.62
C ASP A 170 -52.92 12.16 28.36
N ASN A 171 -53.74 12.21 27.30
CA ASN A 171 -54.65 11.13 26.91
C ASN A 171 -54.15 10.37 25.67
N SER A 172 -52.88 10.53 25.28
CA SER A 172 -52.29 9.92 24.08
C SER A 172 -52.42 8.39 24.04
N ILE A 173 -52.35 7.73 25.19
CA ILE A 173 -52.52 6.27 25.29
C ILE A 173 -53.99 5.79 25.20
N CYS A 174 -54.96 6.68 25.45
CA CYS A 174 -56.37 6.30 25.59
C CYS A 174 -57.01 5.66 24.34
N PRO A 175 -56.72 6.12 23.09
CA PRO A 175 -57.18 5.45 21.89
C PRO A 175 -56.77 3.97 21.82
N TRP A 176 -55.52 3.67 22.22
CA TRP A 176 -55.02 2.31 22.27
C TRP A 176 -55.72 1.49 23.36
N VAL A 177 -55.82 2.05 24.58
CA VAL A 177 -56.48 1.39 25.73
C VAL A 177 -57.93 1.02 25.40
N MET A 178 -58.71 1.97 24.86
CA MET A 178 -60.11 1.74 24.51
C MET A 178 -60.26 0.65 23.44
N THR A 179 -59.37 0.64 22.44
CA THR A 179 -59.39 -0.35 21.35
C THR A 179 -59.09 -1.76 21.87
N LYS A 180 -58.03 -1.93 22.68
CA LYS A 180 -57.63 -3.25 23.18
C LYS A 180 -58.58 -3.78 24.24
N GLN A 181 -59.14 -2.92 25.10
CA GLN A 181 -60.17 -3.34 26.06
C GLN A 181 -61.49 -3.72 25.39
N GLY A 182 -61.87 -3.06 24.30
CA GLY A 182 -63.02 -3.45 23.49
C GLY A 182 -62.86 -4.82 22.84
N ALA A 183 -61.62 -5.22 22.53
CA ALA A 183 -61.27 -6.52 21.94
C ALA A 183 -60.99 -7.63 22.96
N ALA A 184 -60.94 -7.32 24.27
CA ALA A 184 -60.63 -8.30 25.31
C ALA A 184 -61.81 -9.27 25.54
N PRO A 185 -61.56 -10.60 25.64
CA PRO A 185 -62.63 -11.56 25.91
C PRO A 185 -63.27 -11.30 27.28
N ARG A 186 -64.59 -11.05 27.29
CA ARG A 186 -65.35 -10.95 28.54
C ARG A 186 -65.60 -12.35 29.10
N ILE A 187 -64.75 -12.80 30.02
CA ILE A 187 -64.95 -14.07 30.73
C ILE A 187 -65.74 -13.79 32.01
N GLN A 188 -66.95 -14.37 32.13
CA GLN A 188 -67.76 -14.50 33.36
C GLN A 188 -67.50 -13.45 34.45
N GLY A 189 -67.89 -12.19 34.21
CA GLY A 189 -67.95 -11.16 35.24
C GLY A 189 -66.60 -10.59 35.73
N LYS A 190 -65.46 -11.01 35.18
CA LYS A 190 -64.14 -10.44 35.53
C LYS A 190 -63.64 -9.59 34.36
N ALA A 191 -63.69 -8.27 34.51
CA ALA A 191 -63.09 -7.36 33.53
C ALA A 191 -61.56 -7.44 33.62
N VAL A 192 -60.88 -7.58 32.48
CA VAL A 192 -59.41 -7.52 32.40
C VAL A 192 -58.97 -6.11 32.81
N SER A 193 -58.02 -6.01 33.74
CA SER A 193 -57.53 -4.71 34.19
C SER A 193 -56.75 -4.01 33.08
N THR A 194 -56.79 -2.67 33.03
CA THR A 194 -55.98 -1.90 32.06
C THR A 194 -54.50 -2.22 32.15
N TYR A 195 -54.02 -2.45 33.37
CA TYR A 195 -52.63 -2.86 33.64
C TYR A 195 -52.28 -4.19 32.97
N GLU A 196 -53.11 -5.23 33.07
CA GLU A 196 -52.84 -6.55 32.45
C GLU A 196 -52.73 -6.46 30.91
N VAL A 197 -53.51 -5.58 30.28
CA VAL A 197 -53.46 -5.34 28.83
C VAL A 197 -52.14 -4.65 28.46
N ILE A 198 -51.72 -3.63 29.22
CA ILE A 198 -50.44 -2.93 29.03
C ILE A 198 -49.27 -3.89 29.25
N GLU A 199 -49.30 -4.69 30.32
CA GLU A 199 -48.25 -5.66 30.65
C GLU A 199 -48.07 -6.70 29.54
N THR A 200 -49.18 -7.18 28.97
CA THR A 200 -49.14 -8.13 27.84
C THR A 200 -48.52 -7.51 26.58
N ALA A 201 -48.85 -6.25 26.28
CA ALA A 201 -48.30 -5.54 25.13
C ALA A 201 -46.81 -5.21 25.30
N VAL A 202 -46.42 -4.72 26.48
CA VAL A 202 -45.00 -4.50 26.84
C VAL A 202 -44.21 -5.80 26.76
N LYS A 203 -44.77 -6.92 27.24
CA LYS A 203 -44.13 -8.24 27.13
C LYS A 203 -43.83 -8.63 25.70
N SER A 204 -44.77 -8.36 24.77
CA SER A 204 -44.55 -8.60 23.33
C SER A 204 -43.39 -7.76 22.80
N ILE A 205 -43.36 -6.47 23.13
CA ILE A 205 -42.32 -5.54 22.67
C ILE A 205 -40.93 -5.94 23.20
N VAL A 206 -40.83 -6.22 24.50
CA VAL A 206 -39.58 -6.66 25.14
C VAL A 206 -39.11 -8.01 24.56
N SER A 207 -40.04 -8.89 24.17
CA SER A 207 -39.68 -10.17 23.55
C SER A 207 -39.10 -10.04 22.12
N ASP A 208 -39.40 -8.94 21.42
CA ASP A 208 -38.86 -8.65 20.09
C ASP A 208 -37.54 -7.87 20.14
N ALA A 209 -37.23 -7.20 21.25
CA ALA A 209 -36.00 -6.43 21.43
C ALA A 209 -34.69 -7.22 21.21
N PRO A 210 -34.56 -8.50 21.61
CA PRO A 210 -33.39 -9.32 21.29
C PRO A 210 -33.11 -9.44 19.79
N LYS A 211 -34.15 -9.47 18.94
CA LYS A 211 -33.97 -9.58 17.49
C LYS A 211 -33.31 -8.31 16.93
N ALA A 212 -33.75 -7.14 17.37
CA ALA A 212 -33.13 -5.87 16.99
C ALA A 212 -31.69 -5.73 17.52
N ALA A 213 -31.43 -6.29 18.70
CA ALA A 213 -30.08 -6.34 19.26
C ALA A 213 -29.16 -7.24 18.43
N GLU A 214 -29.64 -8.41 17.99
CA GLU A 214 -28.91 -9.34 17.12
C GLU A 214 -28.61 -8.72 15.76
N THR A 215 -29.58 -8.04 15.14
CA THR A 215 -29.34 -7.35 13.86
C THR A 215 -28.32 -6.22 14.01
N ALA A 216 -28.36 -5.47 15.10
CA ALA A 216 -27.36 -4.43 15.38
C ALA A 216 -25.96 -5.01 15.60
N VAL A 217 -25.84 -6.11 16.35
CA VAL A 217 -24.57 -6.85 16.53
C VAL A 217 -24.03 -7.31 15.18
N GLU A 218 -24.86 -7.92 14.33
CA GLU A 218 -24.45 -8.33 12.99
C GLU A 218 -24.02 -7.16 12.10
N THR A 219 -24.71 -6.03 12.19
CA THR A 219 -24.41 -4.86 11.36
C THR A 219 -23.10 -4.22 11.81
N ALA A 220 -22.93 -3.98 13.10
CA ALA A 220 -21.72 -3.40 13.67
C ALA A 220 -20.48 -4.29 13.46
N THR A 221 -20.63 -5.63 13.60
CA THR A 221 -19.54 -6.57 13.30
C THR A 221 -19.16 -6.54 11.82
N LYS A 222 -20.13 -6.54 10.89
CA LYS A 222 -19.90 -6.45 9.44
C LYS A 222 -19.21 -5.13 9.07
N GLU A 223 -19.67 -4.00 9.60
CA GLU A 223 -19.07 -2.68 9.38
C GLU A 223 -17.65 -2.60 9.89
N PHE A 224 -17.39 -3.12 11.10
CA PHE A 224 -16.05 -3.15 11.67
C PHE A 224 -15.07 -4.00 10.86
N ILE A 225 -15.50 -5.19 10.43
CA ILE A 225 -14.69 -6.08 9.57
C ILE A 225 -14.40 -5.39 8.24
N LYS A 226 -15.40 -4.74 7.65
CA LYS A 226 -15.23 -3.99 6.40
C LYS A 226 -14.22 -2.85 6.56
N ALA A 227 -14.38 -1.99 7.56
CA ALA A 227 -13.48 -0.88 7.83
C ALA A 227 -12.03 -1.34 8.06
N SER A 228 -11.85 -2.45 8.80
CA SER A 228 -10.53 -3.05 9.03
C SER A 228 -9.91 -3.61 7.75
N THR A 229 -10.73 -4.24 6.90
CA THR A 229 -10.27 -4.79 5.61
C THR A 229 -9.88 -3.67 4.64
N ASP A 230 -10.71 -2.64 4.53
CA ASP A 230 -10.46 -1.46 3.69
C ASP A 230 -9.16 -0.74 4.11
N ALA A 231 -8.91 -0.63 5.42
CA ALA A 231 -7.66 -0.06 5.94
C ALA A 231 -6.42 -0.90 5.55
N VAL A 232 -6.51 -2.24 5.65
CA VAL A 232 -5.43 -3.14 5.22
C VAL A 232 -5.19 -3.03 3.71
N GLU A 233 -6.25 -2.99 2.91
CA GLU A 233 -6.15 -2.87 1.45
C GLU A 233 -5.53 -1.53 1.03
N SER A 234 -5.93 -0.43 1.66
CA SER A 234 -5.34 0.90 1.45
C SER A 234 -3.84 0.93 1.76
N THR A 235 -3.43 0.31 2.88
CA THR A 235 -2.03 0.21 3.27
C THR A 235 -1.24 -0.67 2.31
N TYR A 236 -1.83 -1.77 1.84
CA TYR A 236 -1.21 -2.64 0.85
C TYR A 236 -1.03 -1.95 -0.51
N ALA A 237 -2.02 -1.17 -0.94
CA ALA A 237 -1.95 -0.41 -2.19
C ALA A 237 -0.79 0.60 -2.16
N SER A 238 -0.59 1.30 -1.03
CA SER A 238 0.54 2.22 -0.87
C SER A 238 1.89 1.49 -0.91
N CYS A 239 2.00 0.32 -0.26
CA CYS A 239 3.19 -0.53 -0.33
C CYS A 239 3.47 -1.03 -1.76
N GLN A 240 2.45 -1.41 -2.54
CA GLN A 240 2.64 -1.82 -3.94
C GLN A 240 3.16 -0.68 -4.80
N ILE A 241 2.64 0.54 -4.62
CA ILE A 241 3.12 1.72 -5.33
C ILE A 241 4.60 1.96 -5.02
N ALA A 242 5.01 1.84 -3.75
CA ALA A 242 6.41 1.98 -3.35
C ALA A 242 7.31 0.91 -4.00
N ILE A 243 6.85 -0.35 -4.05
CA ILE A 243 7.58 -1.44 -4.71
C ILE A 243 7.72 -1.16 -6.22
N ILE A 244 6.63 -0.79 -6.90
CA ILE A 244 6.64 -0.46 -8.33
C ILE A 244 7.60 0.70 -8.60
N ALA A 245 7.56 1.77 -7.79
CA ALA A 245 8.45 2.90 -7.92
C ALA A 245 9.93 2.50 -7.77
N SER A 246 10.25 1.60 -6.83
CA SER A 246 11.62 1.09 -6.65
C SER A 246 12.11 0.28 -7.87
N VAL A 247 11.25 -0.55 -8.46
CA VAL A 247 11.57 -1.33 -9.68
C VAL A 247 11.78 -0.40 -10.87
N VAL A 248 10.91 0.61 -11.05
CA VAL A 248 11.07 1.61 -12.12
C VAL A 248 12.38 2.39 -11.96
N ALA A 249 12.75 2.78 -10.72
CA ALA A 249 14.01 3.45 -10.45
C ALA A 249 15.23 2.58 -10.83
N ILE A 250 15.22 1.29 -10.50
CA ILE A 250 16.28 0.35 -10.88
C ILE A 250 16.37 0.23 -12.41
N LEU A 251 15.24 0.12 -13.12
CA LEU A 251 15.21 0.05 -14.58
C LEU A 251 15.79 1.32 -15.24
N ILE A 252 15.51 2.50 -14.69
CA ILE A 252 16.08 3.77 -15.19
C ILE A 252 17.61 3.78 -15.01
N ILE A 253 18.12 3.37 -13.84
CA ILE A 253 19.58 3.31 -13.59
C ILE A 253 20.25 2.36 -14.59
N VAL A 254 19.68 1.18 -14.81
CA VAL A 254 20.19 0.19 -15.78
C VAL A 254 20.19 0.77 -17.21
N LEU A 255 19.12 1.45 -17.63
CA LEU A 255 19.05 2.09 -18.95
C LEU A 255 20.11 3.17 -19.12
N VAL A 256 20.33 4.03 -18.11
CA VAL A 256 21.37 5.06 -18.14
C VAL A 256 22.76 4.42 -18.27
N MET A 257 23.05 3.36 -17.51
CA MET A 257 24.30 2.62 -17.63
C MET A 257 24.51 2.05 -19.03
N ILE A 258 23.47 1.48 -19.66
CA ILE A 258 23.52 0.96 -21.02
C ILE A 258 23.81 2.08 -22.03
N ILE A 259 23.14 3.23 -21.92
CA ILE A 259 23.37 4.36 -22.82
C ILE A 259 24.81 4.86 -22.70
N ILE A 260 25.31 5.08 -21.48
CA ILE A 260 26.71 5.49 -21.24
C ILE A 260 27.67 4.45 -21.81
N TYR A 261 27.42 3.16 -21.58
CA TYR A 261 28.22 2.07 -22.12
C TYR A 261 28.26 2.11 -23.65
N LEU A 262 27.11 2.29 -24.33
CA LEU A 262 27.03 2.37 -25.79
C LEU A 262 27.79 3.59 -26.32
N ILE A 263 27.70 4.75 -25.67
CA ILE A 263 28.46 5.95 -26.04
C ILE A 263 29.97 5.70 -25.91
N LEU A 264 30.41 5.13 -24.79
CA LEU A 264 31.83 4.82 -24.57
C LEU A 264 32.34 3.79 -25.58
N ARG A 265 31.56 2.74 -25.85
CA ARG A 265 31.87 1.72 -26.85
C ARG A 265 31.99 2.32 -28.24
N TYR A 266 31.06 3.19 -28.63
CA TYR A 266 31.10 3.89 -29.90
C TYR A 266 32.35 4.77 -30.03
N ARG A 267 32.68 5.56 -28.99
CA ARG A 267 33.89 6.40 -28.95
C ARG A 267 35.17 5.55 -29.05
N ARG A 268 35.26 4.42 -28.34
CA ARG A 268 36.40 3.49 -28.44
C ARG A 268 36.54 2.94 -29.85
N LYS A 269 35.48 2.42 -30.46
CA LYS A 269 35.53 1.91 -31.84
C LYS A 269 35.97 2.98 -32.85
N LYS A 270 35.49 4.22 -32.71
CA LYS A 270 35.91 5.35 -33.57
C LYS A 270 37.40 5.66 -33.40
N LYS A 271 37.91 5.66 -32.15
CA LYS A 271 39.35 5.89 -31.87
C LYS A 271 40.22 4.79 -32.47
N MET A 272 39.82 3.53 -32.35
CA MET A 272 40.57 2.39 -32.93
C MET A 272 40.60 2.43 -34.47
N LYS A 273 39.48 2.77 -35.11
CA LYS A 273 39.45 2.93 -36.58
C LYS A 273 40.41 4.02 -37.06
N LYS A 274 40.44 5.17 -36.38
CA LYS A 274 41.39 6.25 -36.70
C LYS A 274 42.83 5.80 -36.51
N LYS A 275 43.17 5.17 -35.38
CA LYS A 275 44.52 4.64 -35.14
C LYS A 275 44.98 3.70 -36.24
N ALA A 276 44.14 2.74 -36.65
CA ALA A 276 44.47 1.78 -37.71
C ALA A 276 44.73 2.45 -39.08
N GLN A 277 44.09 3.57 -39.38
CA GLN A 277 44.39 4.35 -40.59
C GLN A 277 45.77 5.01 -40.50
N TYR A 278 46.12 5.60 -39.36
CA TYR A 278 47.45 6.21 -39.15
C TYR A 278 48.58 5.16 -39.16
N THR A 279 48.38 3.97 -38.60
CA THR A 279 49.40 2.90 -38.65
C THR A 279 49.66 2.42 -40.08
N LYS A 280 48.64 2.40 -40.93
CA LYS A 280 48.82 2.05 -42.36
C LYS A 280 49.67 3.09 -43.08
N LEU A 281 49.38 4.37 -42.90
CA LEU A 281 50.13 5.47 -43.52
C LEU A 281 51.59 5.58 -43.04
N LEU A 282 51.92 5.05 -41.86
CA LEU A 282 53.27 5.06 -41.30
C LEU A 282 54.14 3.88 -41.77
N ASN A 283 53.51 2.84 -42.32
CA ASN A 283 54.17 1.63 -42.82
C ASN A 283 54.32 1.62 -44.35
N GLU A 284 53.71 2.57 -45.06
CA GLU A 284 54.02 2.93 -46.46
C GLU A 284 55.21 3.89 -46.51
#